data_AF-A0A9P9A823-F1
#
_entry.id   AF-A0A9P9A823-F1
#
_cell.length_a   1.000
_cell.length_b   1.000
_cell.length_c   1.000
_cell.angle_alpha   90.00
_cell.angle_beta   90.00
_cell.angle_gamma   90.00
#
_symmetry.space_group_name_H-M   'P 1'
#
loop_
_entity.id
_entity.type
_entity.pdbx_description
1 polymer ?
#
loop_
_entity_poly.entity_id
_entity_poly.type
_entity_poly.pdbx_seq_one_letter_code
_entity_poly.pdbx_strand_id
1 'polypeptide(L)'
;QRRNKRLRSGLSFLLSTTKALLPAYLTTFLSWMASLFLCLTDRAVDRPKRQPPKPTAYLDGLRGVAALIVYMYDAVYLFYPRLYHGYGVDHENRFFLQLPIIRVFHSGGGSVCVFFFVSGFVLTISPLTKIHKRASNSDVLATVVGTIFRRPFRLFLPIIASTLMNALAQYNRLKFRINHGGGLREPEATLWLQLVDWYWATVDHIDRFRHINGRIHLQGHKYDGHTWTIPFEVKGSLLVMIFLMMFGKVKRWVHVVVALGITYWLVVNGDIDSAVFFCGILLAELSIVAPGRAGPSENCSTDKSPGKSTRGLRYLRIMRHVAIVLLFIFSLHLLSFPDSKAPGFEFLRFAPDFYTDPKSPVSLQTF
;
A
#
# COMPACT_ATOMS: atom_id res chain seq x y z
N GLN A 1 34.96 -36.29 35.69
CA GLN A 1 35.17 -34.90 36.19
C GLN A 1 35.99 -33.98 35.26
N ARG A 2 37.08 -34.42 34.61
CA ARG A 2 37.93 -33.52 33.76
C ARG A 2 37.26 -32.97 32.48
N ARG A 3 36.29 -33.70 31.89
CA ARG A 3 35.58 -33.30 30.67
C ARG A 3 34.58 -32.14 30.88
N ASN A 4 33.91 -32.08 32.04
CA ASN A 4 33.00 -30.97 32.41
C ASN A 4 33.75 -29.66 32.73
N LYS A 5 35.02 -29.73 33.19
CA LYS A 5 35.83 -28.54 33.46
C LYS A 5 36.26 -27.82 32.16
N ARG A 6 36.61 -28.56 31.11
CA ARG A 6 36.95 -28.00 29.78
C ARG A 6 35.73 -27.43 29.04
N LEU A 7 34.56 -28.05 29.18
CA LEU A 7 33.31 -27.52 28.62
C LEU A 7 32.89 -26.20 29.30
N ARG A 8 33.02 -26.08 30.62
CA ARG A 8 32.73 -24.83 31.34
C ARG A 8 33.74 -23.72 31.03
N SER A 9 35.02 -24.04 30.81
CA SER A 9 36.01 -23.02 30.40
C SER A 9 35.81 -22.56 28.95
N GLY A 10 35.43 -23.47 28.04
CA GLY A 10 35.09 -23.12 26.66
C GLY A 10 33.81 -22.28 26.56
N LEU A 11 32.77 -22.60 27.34
CA LEU A 11 31.52 -21.84 27.36
C LEU A 11 31.70 -20.44 27.96
N SER A 12 32.52 -20.30 29.01
CA SER A 12 32.84 -18.99 29.60
C SER A 12 33.71 -18.12 28.69
N PHE A 13 34.61 -18.74 27.91
CA PHE A 13 35.37 -18.04 26.86
C PHE A 13 34.49 -17.59 25.69
N LEU A 14 33.55 -18.43 25.24
CA LEU A 14 32.55 -18.07 24.22
C LEU A 14 31.58 -16.98 24.72
N LEU A 15 31.17 -17.03 25.99
CA LEU A 15 30.32 -16.01 26.62
C LEU A 15 31.08 -14.69 26.86
N SER A 16 32.38 -14.71 27.13
CA SER A 16 33.16 -13.47 27.28
C SER A 16 33.46 -12.82 25.92
N THR A 17 33.77 -13.62 24.90
CA THR A 17 34.01 -13.14 23.54
C THR A 17 32.74 -12.63 22.87
N THR A 18 31.60 -13.29 23.06
CA THR A 18 30.30 -12.77 22.59
C THR A 18 29.90 -11.47 23.32
N LYS A 19 30.11 -11.36 24.64
CA LYS A 19 29.87 -10.11 25.38
C LYS A 19 30.80 -8.96 24.99
N ALA A 20 32.04 -9.26 24.58
CA ALA A 20 32.99 -8.24 24.13
C ALA A 20 32.70 -7.75 22.70
N LEU A 21 32.17 -8.61 21.83
CA LEU A 21 31.88 -8.28 20.44
C LEU A 21 30.48 -7.70 20.23
N LEU A 22 29.50 -8.06 21.06
CA LEU A 22 28.13 -7.53 20.98
C LEU A 22 28.06 -5.99 20.97
N PRO A 23 28.76 -5.24 21.85
CA PRO A 23 28.71 -3.77 21.80
C PRO A 23 29.37 -3.20 20.55
N ALA A 24 30.41 -3.85 20.00
CA ALA A 24 31.06 -3.39 18.76
C ALA A 24 30.18 -3.64 17.52
N TYR A 25 29.50 -4.77 17.45
CA TYR A 25 28.52 -5.05 16.39
C TYR A 25 27.26 -4.19 16.55
N LEU A 26 26.82 -3.93 17.77
CA LEU A 26 25.67 -3.07 18.03
C LEU A 26 25.98 -1.61 17.71
N THR A 27 27.17 -1.10 18.02
CA THR A 27 27.57 0.28 17.69
C THR A 27 27.82 0.46 16.19
N THR A 28 28.40 -0.54 15.51
CA THR A 28 28.54 -0.50 14.04
C THR A 28 27.20 -0.64 13.34
N PHE A 29 26.29 -1.46 13.85
CA PHE A 29 24.92 -1.58 13.34
C PHE A 29 24.09 -0.32 13.60
N LEU A 30 24.19 0.27 14.80
CA LEU A 30 23.52 1.53 15.15
C LEU A 30 24.13 2.72 14.40
N SER A 31 25.45 2.73 14.16
CA SER A 31 26.13 3.73 13.33
C SER A 31 25.75 3.58 11.86
N TRP A 32 25.65 2.34 11.35
CA TRP A 32 25.13 2.07 10.01
C TRP A 32 23.66 2.49 9.89
N MET A 33 22.83 2.17 10.89
CA MET A 33 21.42 2.57 10.93
C MET A 33 21.25 4.07 11.07
N ALA A 34 22.06 4.74 11.90
CA ALA A 34 22.08 6.19 12.04
C ALA A 34 22.60 6.84 10.76
N SER A 35 23.58 6.27 10.07
CA SER A 35 24.06 6.74 8.77
C SER A 35 23.03 6.52 7.67
N LEU A 36 22.22 5.46 7.77
CA LEU A 36 21.11 5.18 6.85
C LEU A 36 19.94 6.13 7.14
N PHE A 37 19.65 6.39 8.40
CA PHE A 37 18.63 7.34 8.84
C PHE A 37 19.04 8.78 8.51
N LEU A 38 20.29 9.14 8.75
CA LEU A 38 20.91 10.40 8.34
C LEU A 38 20.96 10.50 6.83
N CYS A 39 21.38 9.50 6.06
CA CYS A 39 21.29 9.55 4.60
C CYS A 39 19.84 9.68 4.09
N LEU A 40 18.85 9.16 4.83
CA LEU A 40 17.43 9.33 4.55
C LEU A 40 16.89 10.72 4.97
N THR A 41 17.44 11.34 6.03
CA THR A 41 17.01 12.65 6.56
C THR A 41 17.85 13.83 6.06
N ASP A 42 19.09 13.60 5.64
CA ASP A 42 20.07 14.54 5.08
C ASP A 42 19.81 14.84 3.60
N ARG A 43 18.58 14.56 3.15
CA ARG A 43 17.89 15.47 2.24
C ARG A 43 17.40 16.72 2.98
N ALA A 44 18.18 17.20 3.95
CA ALA A 44 17.97 18.46 4.65
C ALA A 44 18.57 19.57 3.78
N VAL A 45 17.68 20.18 2.99
CA VAL A 45 17.71 21.62 2.67
C VAL A 45 18.96 22.14 1.93
N ASP A 46 19.41 21.43 0.90
CA ASP A 46 19.76 22.18 -0.31
C ASP A 46 18.43 22.58 -0.95
N ARG A 47 18.13 23.89 -1.03
CA ARG A 47 16.99 24.37 -1.84
C ARG A 47 17.20 23.80 -3.24
N PRO A 48 16.39 22.82 -3.70
CA PRO A 48 16.62 22.30 -5.03
C PRO A 48 16.37 23.48 -5.97
N LYS A 49 17.34 23.78 -6.85
CA LYS A 49 17.01 24.48 -8.11
C LYS A 49 15.70 23.85 -8.59
N ARG A 50 14.64 24.65 -8.78
CA ARG A 50 13.30 24.17 -9.14
C ARG A 50 13.41 23.32 -10.41
N GLN A 51 13.68 22.03 -10.24
CA GLN A 51 13.68 21.09 -11.34
C GLN A 51 12.23 20.96 -11.76
N PRO A 52 11.96 20.94 -13.08
CA PRO A 52 10.60 20.73 -13.54
C PRO A 52 10.06 19.46 -12.86
N PRO A 53 8.81 19.49 -12.35
CA PRO A 53 8.25 18.36 -11.63
C PRO A 53 8.35 17.12 -12.50
N LYS A 54 8.76 16.00 -11.89
CA LYS A 54 8.84 14.72 -12.60
C LYS A 54 7.48 14.43 -13.23
N PRO A 55 7.41 13.79 -14.41
CA PRO A 55 6.15 13.46 -15.08
C PRO A 55 5.15 12.68 -14.20
N THR A 56 5.62 12.05 -13.12
CA THR A 56 4.84 11.28 -12.15
C THR A 56 4.49 12.04 -10.86
N ALA A 57 4.84 13.32 -10.72
CA ALA A 57 4.66 14.09 -9.47
C ALA A 57 3.18 14.20 -9.04
N TYR A 58 2.25 14.17 -9.99
CA TYR A 58 0.81 14.16 -9.70
C TYR A 58 0.37 12.89 -8.93
N LEU A 59 1.09 11.78 -9.08
CA LEU A 59 0.82 10.53 -8.35
C LEU A 59 1.25 10.63 -6.88
N ASP A 60 2.31 11.37 -6.60
CA ASP A 60 2.73 11.65 -5.23
C ASP A 60 1.71 12.56 -4.54
N GLY A 61 1.12 13.53 -5.26
CA GLY A 61 0.00 14.34 -4.77
C GLY A 61 -1.25 13.50 -4.47
N LEU A 62 -1.62 12.59 -5.37
CA LEU A 62 -2.76 11.69 -5.17
C LEU A 62 -2.58 10.79 -3.94
N ARG A 63 -1.37 10.25 -3.73
CA ARG A 63 -1.03 9.49 -2.51
C ARG A 63 -1.12 10.34 -1.24
N GLY A 64 -0.75 11.62 -1.32
CA GLY A 64 -0.90 12.54 -0.20
C GLY A 64 -2.37 12.78 0.18
N VAL A 65 -3.24 12.97 -0.80
CA VAL A 65 -4.69 13.07 -0.57
C VAL A 65 -5.25 11.78 0.01
N ALA A 66 -4.83 10.62 -0.52
CA ALA A 66 -5.22 9.32 0.00
C ALA A 66 -4.78 9.15 1.48
N ALA A 67 -3.54 9.54 1.81
CA ALA A 67 -3.03 9.49 3.19
C ALA A 67 -3.86 10.34 4.16
N LEU A 68 -4.26 11.54 3.71
CA LEU A 68 -5.11 12.42 4.50
C LEU A 68 -6.50 11.80 4.74
N ILE A 69 -7.10 11.16 3.73
CA ILE A 69 -8.38 10.48 3.88
C ILE A 69 -8.28 9.31 4.86
N VAL A 70 -7.21 8.50 4.80
CA VAL A 70 -6.99 7.40 5.77
C VAL A 70 -6.85 7.94 7.19
N TYR A 71 -6.07 9.01 7.37
CA TYR A 71 -5.96 9.68 8.68
C TYR A 71 -7.31 10.19 9.18
N MET A 72 -8.11 10.81 8.30
CA MET A 72 -9.46 11.26 8.64
C MET A 72 -10.39 10.10 8.97
N TYR A 73 -10.28 8.96 8.28
CA TYR A 73 -11.04 7.74 8.59
C TYR A 73 -10.74 7.26 10.02
N ASP A 74 -9.46 7.12 10.38
CA ASP A 74 -9.06 6.69 11.72
C ASP A 74 -9.53 7.69 12.80
N ALA A 75 -9.41 8.99 12.53
CA ALA A 75 -9.88 10.03 13.45
C ALA A 75 -11.42 10.02 13.61
N VAL A 76 -12.16 9.96 12.51
CA VAL A 76 -13.63 9.94 12.52
C VAL A 76 -14.15 8.68 13.20
N TYR A 77 -13.54 7.52 12.96
CA TYR A 77 -13.95 6.27 13.60
C TYR A 77 -13.73 6.29 15.11
N LEU A 78 -12.63 6.92 15.58
CA LEU A 78 -12.36 7.08 17.00
C LEU A 78 -13.44 7.90 17.73
N PHE A 79 -13.96 8.95 17.10
CA PHE A 79 -14.93 9.87 17.72
C PHE A 79 -16.39 9.56 17.39
N TYR A 80 -16.67 9.00 16.22
CA TYR A 80 -18.00 8.82 15.66
C TYR A 80 -18.16 7.46 14.94
N PRO A 81 -18.17 6.34 15.70
CA PRO A 81 -18.22 4.99 15.12
C PRO A 81 -19.46 4.71 14.25
N ARG A 82 -20.56 5.47 14.42
CA ARG A 82 -21.77 5.34 13.60
C ARG A 82 -21.58 5.70 12.12
N LEU A 83 -20.56 6.50 11.78
CA LEU A 83 -20.25 6.87 10.40
C LEU A 83 -19.68 5.71 9.57
N TYR A 84 -19.36 4.57 10.19
CA TYR A 84 -18.96 3.35 9.52
C TYR A 84 -20.07 2.80 8.61
N HIS A 85 -21.33 2.91 9.01
CA HIS A 85 -22.44 2.37 8.23
C HIS A 85 -22.80 3.22 7.01
N GLY A 86 -23.24 2.56 5.94
CA GLY A 86 -23.74 3.23 4.73
C GLY A 86 -25.05 3.95 4.99
N TYR A 87 -25.32 5.01 4.22
CA TYR A 87 -26.58 5.73 4.29
C TYR A 87 -27.77 4.80 4.00
N GLY A 88 -28.73 4.76 4.93
CA GLY A 88 -29.97 4.00 4.77
C GLY A 88 -29.88 2.50 5.04
N VAL A 89 -28.79 2.03 5.68
CA VAL A 89 -28.67 0.63 6.14
C VAL A 89 -29.59 0.35 7.33
N ASP A 90 -29.70 1.30 8.27
CA ASP A 90 -30.65 1.27 9.39
C ASP A 90 -31.51 2.54 9.38
N HIS A 91 -32.72 2.48 9.98
CA HIS A 91 -33.61 3.64 10.10
C HIS A 91 -32.99 4.83 10.85
N GLU A 92 -31.95 4.58 11.66
CA GLU A 92 -31.19 5.57 12.43
C GLU A 92 -29.94 6.11 11.68
N ASN A 93 -29.47 5.43 10.64
CA ASN A 93 -28.24 5.76 9.89
C ASN A 93 -28.56 6.59 8.64
N ARG A 94 -29.01 7.84 8.86
CA ARG A 94 -29.38 8.80 7.79
C ARG A 94 -28.62 10.13 7.90
N PHE A 95 -27.33 10.08 8.17
CA PHE A 95 -26.51 11.30 8.22
C PHE A 95 -26.08 11.73 6.81
N PHE A 96 -26.06 13.04 6.56
CA PHE A 96 -25.60 13.61 5.28
C PHE A 96 -24.18 13.14 4.91
N LEU A 97 -23.31 12.96 5.90
CA LEU A 97 -21.94 12.49 5.71
C LEU A 97 -21.85 11.01 5.28
N GLN A 98 -22.91 10.22 5.42
CA GLN A 98 -22.94 8.81 4.99
C GLN A 98 -23.34 8.66 3.51
N LEU A 99 -23.76 9.75 2.85
CA LEU A 99 -24.19 9.71 1.45
C LEU A 99 -23.05 9.23 0.52
N PRO A 100 -23.39 8.53 -0.57
CA PRO A 100 -22.41 8.15 -1.59
C PRO A 100 -21.71 9.40 -2.15
N ILE A 101 -20.47 9.24 -2.61
CA ILE A 101 -19.54 10.32 -3.02
C ILE A 101 -19.00 11.13 -1.83
N ILE A 102 -19.87 11.62 -0.93
CA ILE A 102 -19.42 12.40 0.25
C ILE A 102 -18.66 11.51 1.22
N ARG A 103 -19.09 10.26 1.38
CA ARG A 103 -18.39 9.24 2.16
C ARG A 103 -16.93 9.02 1.71
N VAL A 104 -16.56 9.31 0.45
CA VAL A 104 -15.17 9.15 -0.02
C VAL A 104 -14.17 9.95 0.81
N PHE A 105 -14.57 11.11 1.35
CA PHE A 105 -13.68 11.96 2.16
C PHE A 105 -13.29 11.34 3.51
N HIS A 106 -14.06 10.38 3.99
CA HIS A 106 -13.76 9.65 5.22
C HIS A 106 -13.71 8.13 5.02
N SER A 107 -13.84 7.62 3.79
CA SER A 107 -13.79 6.18 3.50
C SER A 107 -12.34 5.68 3.43
N GLY A 108 -11.91 4.94 4.45
CA GLY A 108 -10.57 4.37 4.55
C GLY A 108 -10.27 3.38 3.41
N GLY A 109 -11.16 2.40 3.19
CA GLY A 109 -10.91 1.31 2.25
C GLY A 109 -10.73 1.73 0.81
N GLY A 110 -11.57 2.64 0.35
CA GLY A 110 -11.42 3.21 -0.98
C GLY A 110 -10.06 3.90 -1.17
N SER A 111 -9.60 4.64 -0.16
CA SER A 111 -8.30 5.30 -0.18
C SER A 111 -7.13 4.29 -0.20
N VAL A 112 -7.24 3.19 0.55
CA VAL A 112 -6.27 2.08 0.52
C VAL A 112 -6.19 1.43 -0.86
N CYS A 113 -7.33 1.22 -1.53
CA CYS A 113 -7.34 0.72 -2.91
C CYS A 113 -6.60 1.68 -3.87
N VAL A 114 -6.72 3.00 -3.69
CA VAL A 114 -5.96 3.99 -4.47
C VAL A 114 -4.46 3.85 -4.22
N PHE A 115 -4.02 3.63 -2.98
CA PHE A 115 -2.60 3.36 -2.69
C PHE A 115 -2.07 2.16 -3.47
N PHE A 116 -2.78 1.03 -3.39
CA PHE A 116 -2.39 -0.21 -4.05
C PHE A 116 -2.34 -0.05 -5.58
N PHE A 117 -3.36 0.62 -6.14
CA PHE A 117 -3.43 0.91 -7.56
C PHE A 117 -2.25 1.77 -8.05
N VAL A 118 -2.00 2.89 -7.36
CA VAL A 118 -0.91 3.80 -7.71
C VAL A 118 0.44 3.12 -7.49
N SER A 119 0.57 2.26 -6.47
CA SER A 119 1.75 1.45 -6.23
C SER A 119 2.06 0.52 -7.40
N GLY A 120 1.08 -0.24 -7.87
CA GLY A 120 1.21 -1.07 -9.07
C GLY A 120 1.64 -0.25 -10.30
N PHE A 121 0.98 0.88 -10.55
CA PHE A 121 1.31 1.76 -11.67
C PHE A 121 2.76 2.28 -11.63
N VAL A 122 3.19 2.85 -10.49
CA VAL A 122 4.51 3.47 -10.35
C VAL A 122 5.64 2.42 -10.42
N LEU A 123 5.41 1.24 -9.85
CA LEU A 123 6.38 0.14 -9.88
C LEU A 123 6.55 -0.41 -11.29
N THR A 124 5.50 -0.41 -12.12
CA THR A 124 5.55 -0.84 -13.52
C THR A 124 6.13 0.20 -14.45
N ILE A 125 5.72 1.46 -14.35
CA ILE A 125 6.09 2.47 -15.35
C ILE A 125 7.60 2.72 -15.41
N SER A 126 8.29 2.63 -14.28
CA SER A 126 9.75 2.85 -14.17
C SER A 126 10.57 1.83 -14.99
N PRO A 127 10.49 0.51 -14.72
CA PRO A 127 11.19 -0.50 -15.51
C PRO A 127 10.67 -0.58 -16.94
N LEU A 128 9.36 -0.42 -17.17
CA LEU A 128 8.77 -0.52 -18.50
C LEU A 128 9.24 0.60 -19.45
N THR A 129 9.42 1.82 -18.93
CA THR A 129 10.03 2.93 -19.68
C THR A 129 11.48 2.63 -20.06
N LYS A 130 12.26 1.99 -19.17
CA LYS A 130 13.66 1.61 -19.45
C LYS A 130 13.75 0.53 -20.53
N ILE A 131 12.86 -0.46 -20.48
CA ILE A 131 12.73 -1.50 -21.51
C ILE A 131 12.42 -0.86 -22.87
N HIS A 132 11.49 0.10 -22.92
CA HIS A 132 11.15 0.82 -24.16
C HIS A 132 12.29 1.65 -24.74
N LYS A 133 13.12 2.25 -23.87
CA LYS A 133 14.31 3.02 -24.28
C LYS A 133 15.50 2.13 -24.69
N ARG A 134 15.32 0.82 -24.82
CA ARG A 134 16.37 -0.17 -25.13
C ARG A 134 17.55 -0.11 -24.16
N ALA A 135 17.29 0.20 -22.88
CA ALA A 135 18.33 0.13 -21.85
C ALA A 135 18.83 -1.32 -21.68
N SER A 136 20.06 -1.48 -21.19
CA SER A 136 20.64 -2.79 -20.95
C SER A 136 19.79 -3.60 -19.95
N ASN A 137 19.74 -4.92 -20.15
CA ASN A 137 19.06 -5.84 -19.22
C ASN A 137 19.60 -5.70 -17.79
N SER A 138 20.89 -5.40 -17.65
CA SER A 138 21.54 -5.14 -16.36
C SER A 138 20.89 -3.98 -15.61
N ASP A 139 20.51 -2.92 -16.32
CA ASP A 139 20.04 -1.68 -15.71
C ASP A 139 18.58 -1.80 -15.26
N VAL A 140 17.78 -2.52 -16.03
CA VAL A 140 16.40 -2.87 -15.67
C VAL A 140 16.41 -3.78 -14.44
N LEU A 141 17.24 -4.82 -14.45
CA LEU A 141 17.35 -5.77 -13.34
C LEU A 141 17.90 -5.09 -12.07
N ALA A 142 18.93 -4.25 -12.18
CA ALA A 142 19.44 -3.48 -11.05
C ALA A 142 18.37 -2.54 -10.45
N THR A 143 17.48 -2.00 -11.28
CA THR A 143 16.36 -1.16 -10.80
C THR A 143 15.34 -1.99 -10.03
N VAL A 144 14.95 -3.15 -10.57
CA VAL A 144 13.98 -4.05 -9.96
C VAL A 144 14.53 -4.62 -8.65
N VAL A 145 15.72 -5.22 -8.68
CA VAL A 145 16.40 -5.78 -7.50
C VAL A 145 16.62 -4.72 -6.43
N GLY A 146 17.09 -3.53 -6.82
CA GLY A 146 17.26 -2.43 -5.88
C GLY A 146 15.95 -1.98 -5.22
N THR A 147 14.82 -2.11 -5.91
CA THR A 147 13.49 -1.79 -5.36
C THR A 147 13.00 -2.89 -4.43
N ILE A 148 13.15 -4.16 -4.84
CA ILE A 148 12.80 -5.35 -4.04
C ILE A 148 13.56 -5.36 -2.72
N PHE A 149 14.86 -5.03 -2.73
CA PHE A 149 15.66 -5.04 -1.51
C PHE A 149 15.28 -3.91 -0.56
N ARG A 150 15.19 -2.66 -1.03
CA ARG A 150 15.03 -1.49 -0.14
C ARG A 150 13.60 -1.29 0.37
N ARG A 151 12.58 -1.67 -0.42
CA ARG A 151 11.18 -1.33 -0.14
C ARG A 151 10.61 -2.04 1.09
N PRO A 152 10.78 -3.36 1.28
CA PRO A 152 10.30 -4.05 2.48
C PRO A 152 10.93 -3.49 3.76
N PHE A 153 12.26 -3.28 3.79
CA PHE A 153 12.91 -2.70 4.97
C PHE A 153 12.39 -1.30 5.28
N ARG A 154 12.22 -0.43 4.27
CA ARG A 154 11.68 0.91 4.49
C ARG A 154 10.26 0.90 5.06
N LEU A 155 9.42 -0.06 4.66
CA LEU A 155 8.03 -0.16 5.09
C LEU A 155 7.90 -0.86 6.46
N PHE A 156 8.64 -1.93 6.71
CA PHE A 156 8.54 -2.69 7.96
C PHE A 156 9.32 -2.08 9.11
N LEU A 157 10.46 -1.41 8.88
CA LEU A 157 11.28 -0.86 9.97
C LEU A 157 10.50 0.14 10.86
N PRO A 158 9.74 1.11 10.31
CA PRO A 158 8.92 2.01 11.12
C PRO A 158 7.81 1.29 11.89
N ILE A 159 7.26 0.20 11.34
CA ILE A 159 6.20 -0.59 11.97
C ILE A 159 6.75 -1.39 13.14
N ILE A 160 7.89 -2.05 12.94
CA ILE A 160 8.59 -2.78 14.01
C ILE A 160 8.92 -1.81 15.15
N ALA A 161 9.42 -0.60 14.84
CA ALA A 161 9.74 0.40 15.85
C ALA A 161 8.50 0.92 16.60
N SER A 162 7.43 1.29 15.89
CA SER A 162 6.19 1.82 16.49
C SER A 162 5.46 0.77 17.32
N THR A 163 5.34 -0.46 16.82
CA THR A 163 4.69 -1.55 17.55
C THR A 163 5.50 -2.00 18.77
N LEU A 164 6.84 -1.95 18.70
CA LEU A 164 7.69 -2.18 19.87
C LEU A 164 7.49 -1.10 20.94
N MET A 165 7.39 0.16 20.52
CA MET A 165 7.09 1.27 21.43
C MET A 165 5.73 1.08 22.10
N ASN A 166 4.71 0.64 21.35
CA ASN A 166 3.39 0.31 21.90
C ASN A 166 3.46 -0.88 22.87
N ALA A 167 4.22 -1.93 22.58
CA ALA A 167 4.40 -3.08 23.46
C ALA A 167 5.07 -2.70 24.79
N LEU A 168 6.09 -1.84 24.74
CA LEU A 168 6.75 -1.29 25.94
C LEU A 168 5.82 -0.37 26.74
N ALA A 169 5.05 0.47 26.05
CA ALA A 169 4.06 1.34 26.69
C ALA A 169 2.97 0.53 27.41
N GLN A 170 2.48 -0.53 26.78
CA GLN A 170 1.49 -1.44 27.35
C GLN A 170 2.03 -2.15 28.60
N TYR A 171 3.28 -2.64 28.57
CA TYR A 171 3.95 -3.22 29.73
C TYR A 171 4.01 -2.24 30.92
N ASN A 172 4.34 -0.98 30.65
CA ASN A 172 4.40 0.08 31.66
C ASN A 172 3.01 0.59 32.12
N ARG A 173 1.92 -0.09 31.72
CA ARG A 173 0.52 0.27 32.02
C ARG A 173 0.15 1.69 31.58
N LEU A 174 0.87 2.25 30.61
CA LEU A 174 0.47 3.48 29.96
C LEU A 174 -0.73 3.15 29.08
N LYS A 175 -1.94 3.41 29.62
CA LYS A 175 -3.21 3.16 28.94
C LYS A 175 -3.40 4.15 27.79
N PHE A 176 -2.68 3.97 26.69
CA PHE A 176 -3.06 4.57 25.42
C PHE A 176 -4.34 3.84 24.96
N ARG A 177 -5.45 4.56 24.86
CA ARG A 177 -6.72 4.05 24.30
C ARG A 177 -6.54 3.81 22.79
N ILE A 178 -5.79 2.77 22.41
CA ILE A 178 -5.67 2.34 21.01
C ILE A 178 -6.66 1.20 20.83
N ASN A 179 -7.94 1.55 20.78
CA ASN A 179 -9.04 0.58 20.85
C ASN A 179 -9.63 0.38 19.45
N HIS A 180 -8.93 -0.32 18.57
CA HIS A 180 -9.43 -0.66 17.23
C HIS A 180 -9.32 -2.18 17.01
N GLY A 181 -10.35 -2.91 17.45
CA GLY A 181 -10.63 -4.30 17.03
C GLY A 181 -10.12 -5.42 17.95
N GLY A 182 -9.13 -5.17 18.81
CA GLY A 182 -8.69 -6.09 19.85
C GLY A 182 -8.74 -5.37 21.20
N GLY A 183 -9.52 -5.87 22.15
CA GLY A 183 -9.70 -5.20 23.44
C GLY A 183 -8.37 -4.89 24.15
N LEU A 184 -8.38 -3.86 25.01
CA LEU A 184 -7.27 -3.50 25.90
C LEU A 184 -6.77 -4.74 26.65
N ARG A 185 -5.74 -5.39 26.11
CA ARG A 185 -5.24 -6.65 26.66
C ARG A 185 -4.39 -6.35 27.88
N GLU A 186 -4.58 -7.15 28.91
CA GLU A 186 -3.78 -7.04 30.13
C GLU A 186 -2.29 -7.23 29.80
N PRO A 187 -1.39 -6.45 30.41
CA PRO A 187 0.05 -6.63 30.23
C PRO A 187 0.48 -8.04 30.65
N GLU A 188 1.45 -8.61 29.93
CA GLU A 188 2.03 -9.90 30.31
C GLU A 188 2.82 -9.79 31.62
N ALA A 189 2.96 -10.90 32.35
CA ALA A 189 3.54 -10.91 33.70
C ALA A 189 5.01 -10.44 33.77
N THR A 190 5.77 -10.53 32.67
CA THR A 190 7.19 -10.19 32.61
C THR A 190 7.52 -9.50 31.29
N LEU A 191 8.45 -8.52 31.32
CA LEU A 191 8.92 -7.81 30.12
C LEU A 191 9.43 -8.76 29.01
N TRP A 192 10.11 -9.84 29.39
CA TRP A 192 10.56 -10.84 28.41
C TRP A 192 9.40 -11.55 27.70
N LEU A 193 8.33 -11.89 28.43
CA LEU A 193 7.14 -12.51 27.85
C LEU A 193 6.44 -11.53 26.89
N GLN A 194 6.38 -10.25 27.26
CA GLN A 194 5.85 -9.19 26.39
C GLN A 194 6.67 -9.07 25.09
N LEU A 195 8.00 -9.12 25.17
CA LEU A 195 8.87 -9.04 23.99
C LEU A 195 8.77 -10.29 23.10
N VAL A 196 8.65 -11.47 23.69
CA VAL A 196 8.44 -12.72 22.94
C VAL A 196 7.09 -12.69 22.23
N ASP A 197 6.04 -12.26 22.92
CA ASP A 197 4.71 -12.10 22.32
C ASP A 197 4.72 -11.06 21.18
N TRP A 198 5.36 -9.90 21.39
CA TRP A 198 5.57 -8.91 20.33
C TRP A 198 6.37 -9.47 19.15
N TYR A 199 7.43 -10.24 19.40
CA TYR A 199 8.22 -10.85 18.35
C TYR A 199 7.37 -11.79 17.49
N TRP A 200 6.62 -12.71 18.10
CA TRP A 200 5.76 -13.62 17.36
C TRP A 200 4.61 -12.91 16.66
N ALA A 201 4.02 -11.88 17.26
CA ALA A 201 3.03 -11.02 16.61
C ALA A 201 3.63 -10.29 15.39
N THR A 202 4.88 -9.85 15.48
CA THR A 202 5.59 -9.21 14.37
C THR A 202 5.88 -10.22 13.26
N VAL A 203 6.32 -11.44 13.60
CA VAL A 203 6.55 -12.51 12.63
C VAL A 203 5.27 -12.88 11.90
N ASP A 204 4.16 -13.08 12.62
CA ASP A 204 2.84 -13.38 12.03
C ASP A 204 2.35 -12.24 11.12
N HIS A 205 2.59 -11.00 11.52
CA HIS A 205 2.24 -9.83 10.72
C HIS A 205 3.06 -9.72 9.42
N ILE A 206 4.32 -10.17 9.42
CA ILE A 206 5.17 -10.21 8.23
C ILE A 206 4.86 -11.43 7.35
N ASP A 207 4.52 -12.58 7.96
CA ASP A 207 4.28 -13.87 7.28
C ASP A 207 2.87 -13.96 6.65
N ARG A 208 2.54 -13.00 5.79
CA ARG A 208 1.26 -12.94 5.07
C ARG A 208 1.24 -13.75 3.78
N PHE A 209 2.25 -14.62 3.59
CA PHE A 209 2.27 -15.63 2.53
C PHE A 209 1.61 -16.96 2.97
N ARG A 210 1.24 -17.13 4.26
CA ARG A 210 0.45 -18.29 4.74
C ARG A 210 -0.95 -18.35 4.11
N HIS A 211 -1.45 -19.57 3.98
CA HIS A 211 -2.68 -19.93 3.27
C HIS A 211 -3.89 -19.08 3.68
N ILE A 212 -4.56 -18.50 2.68
CA ILE A 212 -5.71 -17.59 2.73
C ILE A 212 -7.02 -18.38 2.98
N ASN A 213 -7.01 -19.37 3.87
CA ASN A 213 -8.26 -20.08 4.22
C ASN A 213 -8.92 -19.36 5.39
N GLY A 214 -9.83 -18.46 5.04
CA GLY A 214 -10.51 -17.58 5.99
C GLY A 214 -9.61 -16.40 6.36
N ARG A 215 -9.83 -15.23 5.77
CA ARG A 215 -9.20 -13.97 6.17
C ARG A 215 -9.63 -13.44 7.55
N ILE A 216 -9.85 -14.35 8.49
CA ILE A 216 -9.96 -14.15 9.94
C ILE A 216 -8.69 -13.42 10.47
N HIS A 217 -7.59 -13.50 9.71
CA HIS A 217 -6.31 -12.84 10.00
C HIS A 217 -6.20 -11.38 9.49
N LEU A 218 -7.24 -10.72 8.95
CA LEU A 218 -7.12 -9.28 8.60
C LEU A 218 -7.01 -8.32 9.78
N GLN A 219 -7.00 -8.85 11.01
CA GLN A 219 -6.58 -8.07 12.15
C GLN A 219 -5.15 -7.57 11.90
N GLY A 220 -4.96 -6.26 12.11
CA GLY A 220 -3.65 -5.63 12.00
C GLY A 220 -2.65 -6.19 13.01
N HIS A 221 -1.51 -5.51 13.15
CA HIS A 221 -0.55 -5.96 14.16
C HIS A 221 -1.21 -5.96 15.55
N LYS A 222 -0.90 -6.96 16.37
CA LYS A 222 -1.51 -7.11 17.70
C LYS A 222 -1.41 -5.85 18.58
N TYR A 223 -0.34 -5.08 18.37
CA TYR A 223 -0.03 -3.84 19.09
C TYR A 223 -0.38 -2.56 18.32
N ASP A 224 -0.79 -2.70 17.05
CA ASP A 224 -1.23 -1.58 16.22
C ASP A 224 -2.10 -2.12 15.07
N GLY A 225 -3.42 -1.97 15.21
CA GLY A 225 -4.37 -2.44 14.21
C GLY A 225 -4.27 -1.70 12.88
N HIS A 226 -3.77 -0.46 12.85
CA HIS A 226 -3.77 0.38 11.64
C HIS A 226 -2.73 -0.08 10.60
N THR A 227 -1.74 -0.89 10.99
CA THR A 227 -0.66 -1.33 10.11
C THR A 227 -1.06 -2.48 9.18
N TRP A 228 -2.31 -2.95 9.23
CA TRP A 228 -2.82 -4.10 8.48
C TRP A 228 -2.60 -4.02 6.96
N THR A 229 -2.57 -2.80 6.39
CA THR A 229 -2.42 -2.57 4.95
C THR A 229 -1.01 -2.83 4.42
N ILE A 230 0.01 -2.70 5.28
CA ILE A 230 1.41 -2.67 4.84
C ILE A 230 1.92 -4.02 4.33
N PRO A 231 1.61 -5.15 4.99
CA PRO A 231 1.96 -6.45 4.43
C PRO A 231 1.36 -6.70 3.04
N PHE A 232 0.12 -6.25 2.78
CA PHE A 232 -0.50 -6.31 1.45
C PHE A 232 0.26 -5.45 0.44
N GLU A 233 0.67 -4.25 0.84
CA GLU A 233 1.48 -3.33 0.01
C GLU A 233 2.84 -3.95 -0.37
N VAL A 234 3.46 -4.75 0.51
CA VAL A 234 4.69 -5.48 0.22
C VAL A 234 4.41 -6.67 -0.69
N LYS A 235 3.44 -7.53 -0.36
CA LYS A 235 3.03 -8.69 -1.17
C LYS A 235 2.68 -8.28 -2.60
N GLY A 236 1.80 -7.28 -2.76
CA GLY A 236 1.37 -6.77 -4.06
C GLY A 236 2.55 -6.25 -4.89
N SER A 237 3.47 -5.50 -4.28
CA SER A 237 4.66 -5.01 -5.00
C SER A 237 5.60 -6.12 -5.49
N LEU A 238 5.75 -7.19 -4.71
CA LEU A 238 6.58 -8.33 -5.07
C LEU A 238 5.94 -9.05 -6.25
N LEU A 239 4.62 -9.23 -6.23
CA LEU A 239 3.87 -9.80 -7.37
C LEU A 239 4.07 -8.98 -8.64
N VAL A 240 3.95 -7.64 -8.58
CA VAL A 240 4.19 -6.75 -9.72
C VAL A 240 5.63 -6.89 -10.24
N MET A 241 6.61 -6.93 -9.34
CA MET A 241 8.02 -7.06 -9.74
C MET A 241 8.33 -8.42 -10.35
N ILE A 242 7.81 -9.50 -9.78
CA ILE A 242 7.93 -10.86 -10.33
C ILE A 242 7.28 -10.91 -11.72
N PHE A 243 6.09 -10.34 -11.87
CA PHE A 243 5.41 -10.24 -13.16
C PHE A 243 6.25 -9.51 -14.20
N LEU A 244 6.87 -8.38 -13.85
CA LEU A 244 7.75 -7.63 -14.76
C LEU A 244 9.04 -8.38 -15.11
N MET A 245 9.59 -9.18 -14.19
CA MET A 245 10.74 -10.04 -14.49
C MET A 245 10.37 -11.18 -15.44
N MET A 246 9.20 -11.79 -15.27
CA MET A 246 8.73 -12.89 -16.12
C MET A 246 8.29 -12.42 -17.51
N PHE A 247 7.55 -11.32 -17.58
CA PHE A 247 6.90 -10.84 -18.81
C PHE A 247 7.55 -9.58 -19.41
N GLY A 248 8.65 -9.08 -18.85
CA GLY A 248 9.27 -7.82 -19.29
C GLY A 248 9.76 -7.82 -20.74
N LYS A 249 10.00 -9.00 -21.35
CA LYS A 249 10.45 -9.14 -22.74
C LYS A 249 9.38 -9.63 -23.72
N VAL A 250 8.18 -9.98 -23.23
CA VAL A 250 7.13 -10.47 -24.13
C VAL A 250 6.48 -9.33 -24.91
N LYS A 251 5.78 -9.68 -25.99
CA LYS A 251 5.00 -8.71 -26.77
C LYS A 251 3.96 -8.06 -25.84
N ARG A 252 3.76 -6.74 -26.01
CA ARG A 252 2.83 -5.96 -25.19
C ARG A 252 1.42 -6.58 -25.09
N TRP A 253 0.88 -7.10 -26.20
CA TRP A 253 -0.45 -7.70 -26.19
C TRP A 253 -0.53 -8.91 -25.25
N VAL A 254 0.54 -9.72 -25.19
CA VAL A 254 0.65 -10.85 -24.24
C VAL A 254 0.69 -10.32 -22.82
N HIS A 255 1.47 -9.26 -22.58
CA HIS A 255 1.57 -8.64 -21.26
C HIS A 255 0.20 -8.16 -20.75
N VAL A 256 -0.59 -7.52 -21.61
CA VAL A 256 -1.95 -7.05 -21.30
C VAL A 256 -2.91 -8.23 -21.08
N VAL A 257 -2.91 -9.23 -21.98
CA VAL A 257 -3.80 -10.40 -21.86
C VAL A 257 -3.51 -11.20 -20.60
N VAL A 258 -2.23 -11.42 -20.28
CA VAL A 258 -1.83 -12.14 -19.07
C VAL A 258 -2.17 -11.32 -17.82
N ALA A 259 -1.90 -10.01 -17.80
CA ALA A 259 -2.29 -9.15 -16.68
C ALA A 259 -3.81 -9.15 -16.46
N LEU A 260 -4.61 -9.10 -17.53
CA LEU A 260 -6.07 -9.24 -17.44
C LEU A 260 -6.49 -10.60 -16.91
N GLY A 261 -5.89 -11.68 -17.41
CA GLY A 261 -6.16 -13.05 -16.95
C GLY A 261 -5.85 -13.25 -15.47
N ILE A 262 -4.69 -12.76 -15.01
CA ILE A 262 -4.31 -12.81 -13.59
C ILE A 262 -5.25 -11.95 -12.75
N THR A 263 -5.61 -10.75 -13.21
CA THR A 263 -6.56 -9.88 -12.50
C THR A 263 -7.90 -10.59 -12.31
N TYR A 264 -8.43 -11.18 -13.38
CA TYR A 264 -9.68 -11.95 -13.34
C TYR A 264 -9.59 -13.14 -12.37
N TRP A 265 -8.51 -13.93 -12.46
CA TRP A 265 -8.28 -15.06 -11.58
C TRP A 265 -8.19 -14.65 -10.10
N LEU A 266 -7.49 -13.56 -9.78
CA LEU A 266 -7.41 -13.02 -8.42
C LEU A 266 -8.79 -12.56 -7.91
N VAL A 267 -9.59 -11.90 -8.74
CA VAL A 267 -10.95 -11.49 -8.38
C VAL A 267 -11.87 -12.69 -8.17
N VAL A 268 -11.75 -13.77 -8.94
CA VAL A 268 -12.55 -14.98 -8.71
C VAL A 268 -12.16 -15.69 -7.41
N ASN A 269 -10.87 -15.68 -7.06
CA ASN A 269 -10.37 -16.31 -5.84
C ASN A 269 -10.58 -15.49 -4.56
N GLY A 270 -11.00 -14.24 -4.67
CA GLY A 270 -11.15 -13.38 -3.50
C GLY A 270 -10.03 -12.38 -3.25
N ASP A 271 -8.95 -12.38 -4.02
CA ASP A 271 -7.76 -11.57 -3.76
C ASP A 271 -7.82 -10.20 -4.45
N ILE A 272 -8.87 -9.43 -4.15
CA ILE A 272 -9.06 -8.07 -4.70
C ILE A 272 -7.84 -7.19 -4.44
N ASP A 273 -7.22 -7.31 -3.26
CA ASP A 273 -6.04 -6.52 -2.86
C ASP A 273 -4.96 -6.59 -3.93
N SER A 274 -4.62 -7.82 -4.34
CA SER A 274 -3.59 -8.08 -5.34
C SER A 274 -4.08 -7.73 -6.74
N ALA A 275 -5.36 -7.96 -7.04
CA ALA A 275 -5.95 -7.61 -8.33
C ALA A 275 -5.82 -6.11 -8.64
N VAL A 276 -6.00 -5.24 -7.64
CA VAL A 276 -5.88 -3.78 -7.80
C VAL A 276 -4.45 -3.37 -8.20
N PHE A 277 -3.41 -4.07 -7.75
CA PHE A 277 -2.04 -3.84 -8.23
C PHE A 277 -1.91 -4.16 -9.72
N PHE A 278 -2.50 -5.26 -10.19
CA PHE A 278 -2.49 -5.64 -11.61
C PHE A 278 -3.29 -4.65 -12.48
N CYS A 279 -4.38 -4.08 -11.97
CA CYS A 279 -5.05 -2.95 -12.63
C CYS A 279 -4.09 -1.76 -12.84
N GLY A 280 -3.20 -1.49 -11.88
CA GLY A 280 -2.14 -0.48 -12.01
C GLY A 280 -1.14 -0.80 -13.12
N ILE A 281 -0.79 -2.08 -13.32
CA ILE A 281 0.06 -2.54 -14.43
C ILE A 281 -0.62 -2.27 -15.78
N LEU A 282 -1.91 -2.62 -15.90
CA LEU A 282 -2.70 -2.40 -17.11
C LEU A 282 -2.75 -0.91 -17.47
N LEU A 283 -2.96 -0.04 -16.48
CA LEU A 283 -2.91 1.40 -16.71
C LEU A 283 -1.52 1.87 -17.15
N ALA A 284 -0.44 1.32 -16.57
CA ALA A 284 0.92 1.67 -16.97
C ALA A 284 1.18 1.30 -18.44
N GLU A 285 0.74 0.13 -18.90
CA GLU A 285 0.82 -0.28 -20.31
C GLU A 285 0.03 0.66 -21.24
N LEU A 286 -1.22 0.99 -20.87
CA LEU A 286 -2.04 1.93 -21.63
C LEU A 286 -1.40 3.32 -21.69
N SER A 287 -0.76 3.76 -20.60
CA SER A 287 -0.13 5.09 -20.53
C SER A 287 1.08 5.26 -21.45
N ILE A 288 1.71 4.15 -21.86
CA ILE A 288 2.80 4.16 -22.84
C ILE A 288 2.25 4.20 -24.27
N VAL A 289 1.09 3.60 -24.51
CA VAL A 289 0.43 3.57 -25.82
C VAL A 289 -0.20 4.92 -26.17
N ALA A 290 -0.70 5.65 -25.19
CA ALA A 290 -1.37 6.93 -25.40
C ALA A 290 -0.41 7.97 -26.04
N PRO A 291 -0.63 8.39 -27.31
CA PRO A 291 0.17 9.43 -27.94
C PRO A 291 -0.20 10.77 -27.30
N GLY A 292 0.69 11.34 -26.48
CA GLY A 292 0.44 12.65 -25.86
C GLY A 292 1.31 13.01 -24.65
N ARG A 293 2.12 12.11 -24.11
CA ARG A 293 3.09 12.44 -23.04
C ARG A 293 4.45 12.85 -23.61
N ALA A 294 4.45 13.83 -24.51
CA ALA A 294 5.58 14.77 -24.55
C ALA A 294 5.50 15.58 -23.25
N GLY A 295 6.64 15.83 -22.59
CA GLY A 295 6.68 16.48 -21.28
C GLY A 295 6.05 17.90 -21.29
N PRO A 296 5.92 18.54 -20.13
CA PRO A 296 5.64 19.98 -20.06
C PRO A 296 6.85 20.75 -20.60
N SER A 297 6.96 20.80 -21.91
CA SER A 297 7.83 21.66 -22.70
C SER A 297 7.14 21.93 -24.03
N GLU A 298 5.89 22.40 -23.99
CA GLU A 298 5.45 23.30 -25.05
C GLU A 298 6.21 24.60 -24.83
N ASN A 299 7.36 24.70 -25.49
CA ASN A 299 7.88 25.99 -25.87
C ASN A 299 6.73 26.73 -26.55
N CYS A 300 6.41 27.89 -26.01
CA CYS A 300 5.51 28.85 -26.62
C CYS A 300 6.12 29.30 -27.96
N SER A 301 5.88 28.53 -29.00
CA SER A 301 5.93 29.00 -30.38
C SER A 301 4.48 29.01 -30.84
N THR A 302 3.87 30.17 -30.69
CA THR A 302 2.67 30.57 -31.41
C THR A 302 2.94 30.43 -32.90
N ASP A 303 2.57 29.30 -33.48
CA ASP A 303 2.40 29.19 -34.93
C ASP A 303 0.92 28.92 -35.22
N LYS A 304 0.19 30.03 -35.39
CA LYS A 304 -1.21 30.02 -35.79
C LYS A 304 -1.26 29.77 -37.30
N SER A 305 -1.42 28.52 -37.71
CA SER A 305 -1.95 28.23 -39.04
C SER A 305 -3.45 27.87 -38.95
N PRO A 306 -4.36 28.61 -39.60
CA PRO A 306 -5.79 28.37 -39.53
C PRO A 306 -6.17 27.27 -40.53
N GLY A 307 -6.04 26.01 -40.11
CA GLY A 307 -6.38 24.82 -40.91
C GLY A 307 -7.75 24.24 -40.58
N LYS A 308 -8.65 24.26 -41.55
CA LYS A 308 -10.05 23.82 -41.54
C LYS A 308 -10.24 22.37 -41.04
N SER A 309 -10.74 22.18 -39.81
CA SER A 309 -11.62 21.07 -39.34
C SER A 309 -11.88 21.18 -37.83
N THR A 310 -12.49 22.29 -37.38
CA THR A 310 -12.45 22.70 -35.96
C THR A 310 -13.71 22.45 -35.15
N ARG A 311 -14.84 22.05 -35.76
CA ARG A 311 -16.09 21.75 -35.02
C ARG A 311 -16.17 20.29 -34.56
N GLY A 312 -15.88 19.32 -35.43
CA GLY A 312 -15.87 17.89 -35.08
C GLY A 312 -14.83 17.52 -34.02
N LEU A 313 -13.60 18.00 -34.16
CA LEU A 313 -12.54 17.82 -33.16
C LEU A 313 -12.86 18.49 -31.81
N ARG A 314 -13.60 19.62 -31.82
CA ARG A 314 -13.99 20.33 -30.60
C ARG A 314 -15.11 19.59 -29.87
N TYR A 315 -16.09 19.06 -30.59
CA TYR A 315 -17.13 18.19 -30.03
C TYR A 315 -16.53 16.90 -29.46
N LEU A 316 -15.67 16.21 -30.21
CA LEU A 316 -14.92 15.04 -29.71
C LEU A 316 -14.11 15.35 -28.45
N ARG A 317 -13.47 16.52 -28.39
CA ARG A 317 -12.75 16.97 -27.21
C ARG A 317 -13.70 17.18 -26.03
N ILE A 318 -14.82 17.88 -26.22
CA ILE A 318 -15.81 18.12 -25.17
C ILE A 318 -16.40 16.79 -24.68
N MET A 319 -16.83 15.91 -25.58
CA MET A 319 -17.35 14.57 -25.24
C MET A 319 -16.33 13.74 -24.47
N ARG A 320 -15.05 13.80 -24.83
CA ARG A 320 -13.98 13.16 -24.06
C ARG A 320 -13.85 13.73 -22.64
N HIS A 321 -13.91 15.05 -22.48
CA HIS A 321 -13.84 15.67 -21.15
C HIS A 321 -15.07 15.30 -20.31
N VAL A 322 -16.27 15.34 -20.90
CA VAL A 322 -17.51 14.92 -20.24
C VAL A 322 -17.42 13.45 -19.83
N ALA A 323 -16.95 12.56 -20.72
CA ALA A 323 -16.76 11.15 -20.40
C ALA A 323 -15.76 10.94 -19.24
N ILE A 324 -14.66 11.69 -19.20
CA ILE A 324 -13.68 11.63 -18.09
C ILE A 324 -14.32 12.10 -16.78
N VAL A 325 -15.09 13.18 -16.80
CA VAL A 325 -15.78 13.69 -15.61
C VAL A 325 -16.83 12.70 -15.11
N LEU A 326 -17.62 12.11 -16.02
CA LEU A 326 -18.60 11.09 -15.67
C LEU A 326 -17.94 9.83 -15.09
N LEU A 327 -16.84 9.37 -15.71
CA LEU A 327 -16.04 8.26 -15.17
C LEU A 327 -15.45 8.59 -13.80
N PHE A 328 -15.02 9.83 -13.58
CA PHE A 328 -14.52 10.27 -12.29
C PHE A 328 -15.60 10.25 -11.21
N ILE A 329 -16.79 10.79 -11.50
CA ILE A 329 -17.94 10.74 -10.59
C ILE A 329 -18.36 9.30 -10.31
N PHE A 330 -18.42 8.46 -11.35
CA PHE A 330 -18.70 7.03 -11.19
C PHE A 330 -17.64 6.31 -10.35
N SER A 331 -16.36 6.63 -10.53
CA SER A 331 -15.28 6.09 -9.71
C SER A 331 -15.42 6.52 -8.25
N LEU A 332 -15.77 7.78 -7.99
CA LEU A 332 -16.04 8.26 -6.62
C LEU A 332 -17.24 7.53 -5.99
N HIS A 333 -18.28 7.27 -6.78
CA HIS A 333 -19.42 6.49 -6.32
C HIS A 333 -18.98 5.08 -5.90
N LEU A 334 -18.25 4.37 -6.75
CA LEU A 334 -17.71 3.04 -6.42
C LEU A 334 -16.76 3.06 -5.21
N LEU A 335 -15.94 4.09 -5.08
CA LEU A 335 -15.01 4.26 -3.96
C LEU A 335 -15.72 4.53 -2.62
N SER A 336 -16.98 4.98 -2.69
CA SER A 336 -17.85 5.19 -1.52
C SER A 336 -18.68 3.96 -1.14
N PHE A 337 -18.41 2.79 -1.73
CA PHE A 337 -19.12 1.55 -1.41
C PHE A 337 -19.06 1.25 0.10
N PRO A 338 -20.22 1.06 0.77
CA PRO A 338 -20.30 0.82 2.20
C PRO A 338 -20.26 -0.67 2.55
N ASP A 339 -19.96 -0.95 3.82
CA ASP A 339 -19.71 -2.29 4.39
C ASP A 339 -20.93 -3.23 4.43
N SER A 340 -22.08 -2.75 4.00
CA SER A 340 -23.37 -3.45 4.04
C SER A 340 -24.20 -3.06 2.83
N LYS A 341 -25.19 -3.89 2.48
CA LYS A 341 -26.09 -3.67 1.34
C LYS A 341 -26.86 -2.36 1.53
N ALA A 342 -26.26 -1.26 1.07
CA ALA A 342 -26.90 0.04 1.04
C ALA A 342 -27.69 0.18 -0.26
N PRO A 343 -28.86 0.85 -0.22
CA PRO A 343 -29.74 0.99 -1.38
C PRO A 343 -29.07 1.69 -2.58
N GLY A 344 -28.06 2.53 -2.35
CA GLY A 344 -27.29 3.20 -3.41
C GLY A 344 -26.36 2.29 -4.25
N PHE A 345 -26.23 1.01 -3.89
CA PHE A 345 -25.30 0.06 -4.51
C PHE A 345 -25.96 -1.26 -4.91
N GLU A 346 -27.29 -1.29 -5.05
CA GLU A 346 -28.03 -2.51 -5.44
C GLU A 346 -27.57 -3.12 -6.76
N PHE A 347 -27.01 -2.32 -7.68
CA PHE A 347 -26.44 -2.82 -8.94
C PHE A 347 -25.23 -3.74 -8.73
N LEU A 348 -24.56 -3.69 -7.57
CA LEU A 348 -23.46 -4.60 -7.20
C LEU A 348 -23.96 -5.94 -6.66
N ARG A 349 -25.28 -6.21 -6.66
CA ARG A 349 -25.85 -7.52 -6.32
C ARG A 349 -25.39 -8.65 -7.25
N PHE A 350 -24.85 -8.32 -8.42
CA PHE A 350 -24.23 -9.30 -9.34
C PHE A 350 -22.81 -9.70 -8.94
N ALA A 351 -22.20 -9.06 -7.93
CA ALA A 351 -20.94 -9.52 -7.37
C ALA A 351 -21.15 -10.86 -6.64
N PRO A 352 -20.18 -11.79 -6.69
CA PRO A 352 -20.27 -13.06 -5.95
C PRO A 352 -20.63 -12.83 -4.48
N ASP A 353 -21.51 -13.67 -3.91
CA ASP A 353 -22.04 -13.51 -2.55
C ASP A 353 -20.96 -13.34 -1.48
N PHE A 354 -19.82 -13.99 -1.71
CA PHE A 354 -18.61 -13.86 -0.91
C PHE A 354 -18.08 -12.42 -0.74
N TYR A 355 -18.31 -11.51 -1.68
CA TYR A 355 -17.89 -10.11 -1.52
C TYR A 355 -18.91 -9.24 -0.79
N THR A 356 -20.17 -9.67 -0.77
CA THR A 356 -21.30 -8.89 -0.23
C THR A 356 -21.79 -9.38 1.13
N ASP A 357 -21.36 -10.57 1.56
CA ASP A 357 -21.68 -11.13 2.88
C ASP A 357 -20.75 -10.54 3.97
N PRO A 358 -21.30 -9.81 4.96
CA PRO A 358 -20.55 -9.26 6.10
C PRO A 358 -19.77 -10.28 6.93
N LYS A 359 -20.19 -11.54 6.89
CA LYS A 359 -19.56 -12.60 7.67
C LYS A 359 -18.54 -13.37 6.86
N SER A 360 -18.46 -13.09 5.55
CA SER A 360 -17.47 -13.74 4.73
C SER A 360 -16.09 -13.23 5.10
N PRO A 361 -15.09 -14.12 5.10
CA PRO A 361 -13.73 -13.71 5.33
C PRO A 361 -13.20 -12.75 4.26
N VAL A 362 -13.84 -12.61 3.10
CA VAL A 362 -13.34 -11.87 1.92
C VAL A 362 -14.27 -10.73 1.52
N SER A 363 -15.11 -10.33 2.46
CA SER A 363 -16.03 -9.24 2.25
C SER A 363 -15.24 -7.97 1.93
N LEU A 364 -15.84 -7.11 1.08
CA LEU A 364 -15.31 -5.77 0.80
C LEU A 364 -15.15 -4.93 2.08
N GLN A 365 -15.74 -5.35 3.20
CA GLN A 365 -15.59 -4.76 4.54
C GLN A 365 -14.17 -4.81 5.09
N THR A 366 -13.34 -5.69 4.54
CA THR A 366 -11.95 -5.80 4.97
C THR A 366 -11.04 -4.74 4.34
N PHE A 367 -11.62 -3.84 3.55
CA PHE A 367 -10.97 -2.65 3.02
C PHE A 367 -11.38 -1.41 3.78
#